data_AF-A0A2V9JS18-F1
#
_entry.id   AF-A0A2V9JS18-F1
#
_cell.length_a   1.000
_cell.length_b   1.000
_cell.length_c   1.000
_cell.angle_alpha   90.00
_cell.angle_beta   90.00
_cell.angle_gamma   90.00
#
_symmetry.space_group_name_H-M   'P 1'
#
loop_
_entity.id
_entity.type
_entity.pdbx_description
1 polymer ?
#
loop_
_entity_poly.entity_id
_entity_poly.type
_entity_poly.pdbx_seq_one_letter_code
_entity_poly.pdbx_strand_id
1 'polypeptide(L)' 'RDVKGVTSVVVTHRIQNAYELANFVFSPEKRTLVPIGTNGGPSRIAATRFLLLRDGGVYFQGKQEELSHTGDPYLRKFLM' A
#
# COMPACT_ATOMS: atom_id res chain seq x y z
N ARG A 1 16.30 4.67 -16.61
CA ARG A 1 16.83 5.44 -15.44
C ARG A 1 16.13 4.88 -14.21
N ASP A 2 16.81 4.03 -13.45
CA ASP A 2 16.24 3.31 -12.31
C ASP A 2 16.21 4.23 -11.09
N VAL A 3 15.01 4.58 -10.60
CA VAL A 3 14.83 5.33 -9.35
C VAL A 3 14.88 4.34 -8.19
N LYS A 4 16.08 4.01 -7.73
CA LYS A 4 16.30 3.20 -6.52
C LYS A 4 16.49 4.13 -5.31
N GLY A 5 15.76 3.87 -4.23
CA GLY A 5 15.89 4.62 -2.96
C GLY A 5 15.07 5.92 -2.87
N VAL A 6 14.06 6.11 -3.73
CA VAL A 6 13.16 7.26 -3.64
C VAL A 6 11.89 6.93 -2.87
N THR A 7 11.37 7.91 -2.13
CA THR A 7 10.02 7.85 -1.58
C THR A 7 9.02 8.10 -2.70
N SER A 8 8.11 7.14 -2.90
CA SER A 8 7.02 7.27 -3.88
C SER A 8 5.69 7.49 -3.16
N VAL A 9 4.89 8.43 -3.64
CA VAL A 9 3.51 8.65 -3.19
C VAL A 9 2.58 8.34 -4.36
N VAL A 10 1.57 7.52 -4.12
CA VAL A 10 0.55 7.16 -5.12
C VAL A 10 -0.81 7.56 -4.58
N VAL A 11 -1.57 8.30 -5.39
CA VAL A 11 -2.93 8.71 -5.08
C VAL A 11 -3.88 7.93 -5.99
N THR A 12 -4.83 7.20 -5.40
CA THR A 12 -5.81 6.39 -6.14
C THR A 12 -7.16 6.44 -5.46
N HIS A 13 -8.22 6.34 -6.25
CA HIS A 13 -9.59 6.19 -5.76
C HIS A 13 -9.96 4.72 -5.49
N ARG A 14 -9.12 3.76 -5.92
CA ARG A 14 -9.34 2.32 -5.73
C ARG A 14 -8.40 1.77 -4.67
N ILE A 15 -8.96 1.32 -3.56
CA ILE A 15 -8.20 0.76 -2.44
C ILE A 15 -7.46 -0.53 -2.83
N GLN A 16 -8.05 -1.33 -3.73
CA GLN A 16 -7.48 -2.59 -4.24
C GLN A 16 -6.09 -2.36 -4.86
N ASN A 17 -5.96 -1.33 -5.70
CA ASN A 17 -4.68 -0.98 -6.33
C ASN A 17 -3.62 -0.57 -5.29
N ALA A 18 -4.05 0.10 -4.21
CA ALA A 18 -3.16 0.48 -3.13
C ALA A 18 -2.68 -0.76 -2.33
N TYR A 19 -3.52 -1.79 -2.18
CA TYR A 19 -3.14 -3.07 -1.58
C TYR A 19 -2.14 -3.85 -2.44
N GLU A 20 -2.33 -3.87 -3.76
CA GLU A 20 -1.36 -4.49 -4.66
C GLU A 20 0.00 -3.80 -4.58
N LEU A 21 0.02 -2.46 -4.59
CA LEU A 21 1.24 -1.67 -4.40
C LEU A 21 1.90 -1.88 -3.03
N ALA A 22 1.10 -2.07 -1.98
CA ALA A 22 1.60 -2.25 -0.62
C ALA A 22 2.22 -3.64 -0.38
N ASN A 23 1.76 -4.66 -1.12
CA ASN A 23 2.13 -6.06 -0.88
C ASN A 23 3.01 -6.67 -1.97
N PHE A 24 3.08 -6.07 -3.15
CA PHE A 24 3.83 -6.64 -4.28
C PHE A 24 4.94 -5.70 -4.75
N VAL A 25 6.05 -6.30 -5.15
CA VAL A 25 7.17 -5.61 -5.79
C VAL A 25 7.50 -6.28 -7.10
N PHE A 26 7.87 -5.51 -8.12
CA PHE A 26 8.33 -6.07 -9.37
C PHE A 26 9.69 -6.77 -9.20
N SER A 27 9.77 -8.05 -9.55
CA SER A 27 11.02 -8.81 -9.62
C SER A 27 11.53 -8.83 -11.06
N PRO A 28 12.70 -8.23 -11.34
CA PRO A 28 13.31 -8.30 -12.66
C PRO A 28 13.68 -9.72 -13.08
N GLU A 29 14.02 -10.58 -12.12
CA GLU A 29 14.40 -11.99 -12.35
C GLU A 29 13.23 -12.83 -12.83
N LYS A 30 12.08 -12.73 -12.15
CA LYS A 30 10.85 -13.46 -12.53
C LYS A 30 9.99 -12.70 -13.55
N ARG A 31 10.40 -11.48 -13.94
CA ARG A 31 9.67 -10.54 -14.80
C ARG A 31 8.19 -10.38 -14.41
N THR A 32 7.90 -10.46 -13.12
CA THR A 32 6.54 -10.47 -12.58
C THR A 32 6.49 -9.80 -11.21
N LEU A 33 5.28 -9.49 -10.74
CA LEU A 33 5.03 -9.03 -9.38
C LEU A 33 5.19 -10.18 -8.40
N VAL A 34 6.03 -10.00 -7.39
CA VAL A 34 6.25 -10.97 -6.32
C VAL A 34 5.80 -10.37 -4.97
N PRO A 35 5.21 -11.18 -4.08
CA PRO A 35 4.85 -10.71 -2.75
C PRO A 35 6.09 -10.27 -1.97
N ILE A 36 5.98 -9.14 -1.28
CA ILE A 36 6.99 -8.63 -0.37
C ILE A 36 7.19 -9.65 0.76
N GLY A 37 8.44 -9.94 1.11
CA GLY A 37 8.80 -10.88 2.18
C GLY A 37 9.10 -12.32 1.76
N THR A 38 8.82 -12.71 0.50
CA THR A 38 9.02 -14.11 0.05
C THR A 38 10.45 -14.48 -0.37
N ASN A 39 11.37 -13.52 -0.51
CA ASN A 39 12.67 -13.75 -1.16
C ASN A 39 13.91 -13.40 -0.30
N GLY A 40 13.82 -13.32 1.04
CA GLY A 40 14.99 -13.21 1.93
C GLY A 40 15.87 -11.94 1.79
N GLY A 41 15.62 -11.09 0.79
CA GLY A 41 16.22 -9.77 0.66
C GLY A 41 15.77 -8.84 1.80
N PRO A 42 16.54 -7.77 2.10
CA PRO A 42 16.39 -6.95 3.29
C PRO A 42 14.91 -6.67 3.47
N SER A 43 14.40 -7.09 4.62
CA SER A 43 13.02 -6.96 5.05
C SER A 43 12.56 -5.55 4.68
N ARG A 44 11.98 -5.41 3.48
CA ARG A 44 11.12 -4.30 3.13
C ARG A 44 9.87 -4.61 3.91
N ILE A 45 9.99 -4.51 5.23
CA ILE A 45 8.86 -4.33 6.13
C ILE A 45 8.03 -3.28 5.41
N ALA A 46 6.80 -3.66 5.12
CA ALA A 46 5.79 -2.87 4.47
C ALA A 46 5.69 -1.48 5.14
N ALA A 47 6.56 -0.56 4.73
CA ALA A 47 6.58 0.82 5.20
C ALA A 47 5.55 1.65 4.41
N THR A 48 4.73 0.99 3.59
CA THR A 48 3.59 1.60 2.93
C THR A 48 2.55 1.93 3.98
N ARG A 49 2.42 3.23 4.27
CA ARG A 49 1.36 3.76 5.12
C ARG A 49 0.22 4.23 4.23
N PHE A 50 -0.99 3.86 4.60
CA PHE A 50 -2.20 4.32 3.95
C PHE A 50 -2.56 5.67 4.56
N LEU A 51 -2.79 6.65 3.69
CA LEU A 51 -3.27 7.95 4.08
C LEU A 51 -4.61 8.17 3.37
N LEU A 52 -5.67 8.35 4.14
CA LEU A 52 -6.96 8.76 3.60
C LEU A 52 -7.22 10.20 3.98
N LEU A 53 -7.53 11.01 2.98
CA LEU A 53 -7.83 12.42 3.15
C LEU A 53 -9.33 12.63 3.00
N ARG A 54 -9.91 13.45 3.87
CA ARG A 54 -11.33 13.83 3.83
C ARG A 54 -11.48 15.25 4.36
N ASP A 55 -12.30 16.05 3.69
CA ASP A 55 -12.63 17.43 4.09
C ASP A 55 -11.39 18.30 4.38
N GLY A 56 -10.30 18.09 3.61
CA GLY A 56 -9.03 18.80 3.77
C GLY A 56 -8.13 18.31 4.91
N GLY A 57 -8.55 17.28 5.66
CA GLY A 57 -7.80 16.68 6.76
C GLY A 57 -7.37 15.24 6.51
N VAL A 58 -6.47 14.73 7.36
CA VAL A 58 -6.12 13.32 7.43
C VAL A 58 -7.21 12.58 8.20
N TYR A 59 -8.02 11.81 7.49
CA TYR A 59 -9.09 11.01 8.06
C TYR A 59 -8.58 9.70 8.64
N PHE A 60 -7.64 9.06 7.95
CA PHE A 60 -7.03 7.81 8.38
C PHE A 60 -5.54 7.80 8.04
N GLN A 61 -4.72 7.31 8.96
CA GLN A 61 -3.32 7.04 8.71
C GLN A 61 -2.87 5.76 9.43
N GLY A 62 -2.50 4.74 8.68
CA GLY A 62 -2.23 3.43 9.29
C GLY A 62 -1.66 2.41 8.33
N LYS A 63 -1.54 1.17 8.83
CA LYS A 63 -1.19 0.00 8.02
C LYS A 63 -2.44 -0.58 7.33
N GLN A 64 -2.22 -1.51 6.41
CA GLN A 64 -3.30 -2.18 5.69
C GLN A 64 -4.23 -2.96 6.64
N GLU A 65 -3.67 -3.63 7.65
CA GLU A 65 -4.44 -4.42 8.61
C GLU A 65 -5.35 -3.51 9.43
N GLU A 66 -4.83 -2.38 9.91
CA GLU A 66 -5.60 -1.36 10.64
C GLU A 66 -6.74 -0.82 9.77
N LEU A 67 -6.49 -0.57 8.49
CA LEU A 67 -7.51 -0.11 7.54
C LEU A 67 -8.61 -1.15 7.35
N SER A 68 -8.24 -2.43 7.28
CA SER A 68 -9.17 -3.56 7.07
C SER A 68 -9.97 -3.89 8.33
N HIS A 69 -9.38 -3.71 9.52
CA HIS A 69 -10.04 -3.91 10.81
C HIS A 69 -10.87 -2.71 11.27
N THR A 70 -10.79 -1.56 10.58
CA THR A 70 -11.54 -0.39 11.00
C THR A 70 -13.06 -0.63 10.82
N GLY A 71 -13.82 -0.42 11.88
CA GLY A 71 -15.29 -0.51 11.88
C GLY A 71 -16.00 0.64 11.17
N ASP A 72 -15.26 1.50 10.46
CA ASP A 72 -15.75 2.77 9.94
C ASP A 72 -16.65 2.54 8.70
N PRO A 73 -17.92 2.98 8.74
CA PRO A 73 -18.86 2.84 7.63
C PRO A 73 -18.39 3.53 6.34
N TYR A 74 -17.61 4.61 6.42
CA TYR A 74 -17.08 5.33 5.27
C TYR A 74 -15.95 4.54 4.59
N LEU A 75 -15.00 4.00 5.37
CA LEU A 75 -13.90 3.20 4.85
C LEU A 75 -14.40 1.89 4.24
N ARG A 76 -15.40 1.26 4.86
CA ARG A 76 -16.04 0.04 4.34
C ARG A 76 -16.65 0.19 2.96
N LYS A 77 -17.16 1.38 2.60
CA LYS A 77 -17.69 1.64 1.25
C LYS A 77 -16.64 1.52 0.15
N PHE A 78 -15.37 1.73 0.48
CA PHE A 78 -14.27 1.62 -0.48
C PHE A 78 -13.62 0.23 -0.47
N LEU A 79 -13.85 -0.57 0.57
CA LEU A 79 -13.35 -1.95 0.71
C LEU A 79 -14.22 -2.99 -0.01
N MET A 80 -15.48 -2.68 -0.31
CA MET A 80 -16.43 -3.52 -1.06
C MET A 80 -16.24 -3.42 -2.57
#